data_AF-A0A1Y0IK44-F1
#
_entry.id   AF-A0A1Y0IK44-F1
#
_cell.length_a   1.000
_cell.length_b   1.000
_cell.length_c   1.000
_cell.angle_alpha   90.00
_cell.angle_beta   90.00
_cell.angle_gamma   90.00
#
_symmetry.space_group_name_H-M   'P 1'
#
loop_
_entity.id
_entity.type
_entity.pdbx_description
1 polymer ?
#
loop_
_entity_poly.entity_id
_entity_poly.type
_entity_poly.pdbx_seq_one_letter_code
_entity_poly.pdbx_strand_id
1 'polypeptide(L)'
;MEDYLDQHGILPVAWSPLAQGQILQEQALQTIAEHHNKSVAQIVLRWQFQTGWATIPKSIRPERIQSNADLFDFTLTDEEITTINTLDQHKRVGPDPDNFNF
;
A
#
# COMPACT_ATOMS: atom_id res chain seq x y z
N MET A 1 1.30 11.92 -12.30
CA MET A 1 0.05 11.13 -12.24
C MET A 1 -0.84 11.66 -11.13
N GLU A 2 -0.32 11.75 -9.91
CA GLU A 2 -1.02 12.31 -8.74
C GLU A 2 -1.56 13.72 -9.04
N ASP A 3 -0.73 14.63 -9.56
CA ASP A 3 -1.18 15.97 -9.96
C ASP A 3 -2.37 15.99 -10.92
N TYR A 4 -2.43 15.03 -11.85
CA TYR A 4 -3.54 14.94 -12.81
C TYR A 4 -4.82 14.48 -12.11
N LEU A 5 -4.72 13.47 -11.25
CA LEU A 5 -5.86 12.95 -10.50
C LEU A 5 -6.45 14.03 -9.59
N ASP A 6 -5.60 14.77 -8.89
CA ASP A 6 -6.00 15.86 -7.99
C ASP A 6 -6.67 17.01 -8.75
N GLN A 7 -6.08 17.43 -9.87
CA GLN A 7 -6.67 18.49 -10.72
C GLN A 7 -8.05 18.13 -11.27
N HIS A 8 -8.35 16.83 -11.40
CA HIS A 8 -9.61 16.34 -11.92
C HIS A 8 -10.56 15.78 -10.85
N GLY A 9 -10.20 15.84 -9.56
CA GLY A 9 -11.02 15.31 -8.47
C GLY A 9 -11.24 13.79 -8.55
N ILE A 10 -10.25 13.06 -9.08
CA ILE A 10 -10.31 11.61 -9.26
C ILE A 10 -9.61 10.94 -8.08
N LEU A 11 -10.34 10.15 -7.29
CA LEU A 11 -9.75 9.38 -6.20
C LEU A 11 -9.08 8.11 -6.75
N PRO A 12 -7.75 7.95 -6.60
CA PRO A 12 -7.09 6.71 -7.01
C PRO A 12 -7.46 5.54 -6.08
N VAL A 13 -7.65 4.36 -6.70
CA VAL A 13 -7.92 3.11 -5.98
C VAL A 13 -6.80 2.11 -6.28
N ALA A 14 -6.08 1.68 -5.25
CA ALA A 14 -5.00 0.70 -5.36
C ALA A 14 -5.57 -0.71 -5.55
N TRP A 15 -5.37 -1.29 -6.74
CA TRP A 15 -5.63 -2.70 -7.02
C TRP A 15 -4.40 -3.56 -6.72
N SER A 16 -4.60 -4.75 -6.12
CA SER A 16 -3.53 -5.60 -5.58
C SER A 16 -2.55 -4.83 -4.67
N PRO A 17 -3.05 -4.16 -3.60
CA PRO A 17 -2.28 -3.19 -2.82
C PRO A 17 -1.03 -3.74 -2.12
N LEU A 18 -0.92 -5.06 -1.99
CA LEU A 18 0.21 -5.75 -1.34
C LEU A 18 1.17 -6.41 -2.35
N ALA A 19 1.07 -6.08 -3.65
CA ALA A 19 1.83 -6.69 -4.76
C ALA A 19 1.89 -8.23 -4.68
N GLN A 20 0.75 -8.86 -4.39
CA GLN A 20 0.62 -10.31 -4.20
C GLN A 20 1.51 -10.90 -3.07
N GLY A 21 1.91 -10.07 -2.11
CA GLY A 21 2.73 -10.45 -0.97
C GLY A 21 4.24 -10.30 -1.18
N GLN A 22 4.71 -9.86 -2.36
CA GLN A 22 6.14 -9.69 -2.63
C GLN A 22 6.79 -8.66 -1.72
N ILE A 23 6.04 -7.62 -1.34
CA ILE A 23 6.55 -6.51 -0.52
C ILE A 23 6.77 -6.94 0.95
N LEU A 24 6.15 -8.04 1.39
CA LEU A 24 6.14 -8.45 2.81
C LEU A 24 7.54 -8.79 3.36
N GLN A 25 8.52 -8.97 2.48
CA GLN A 25 9.91 -9.28 2.81
C GLN A 25 10.83 -8.04 2.76
N GLU A 26 10.30 -6.85 2.46
CA GLU A 26 11.11 -5.64 2.42
C GLU A 26 11.56 -5.23 3.84
N GLN A 27 12.87 -5.19 4.05
CA GLN A 27 13.45 -4.97 5.37
C GLN A 27 13.02 -3.62 5.99
N ALA A 28 12.96 -2.56 5.18
CA ALA A 28 12.50 -1.25 5.64
C ALA A 28 11.07 -1.30 6.19
N LEU A 29 10.18 -2.05 5.52
CA LEU A 29 8.80 -2.21 5.97
C LEU A 29 8.69 -3.09 7.22
N GLN A 30 9.55 -4.10 7.36
CA GLN A 30 9.61 -4.92 8.58
C GLN A 30 10.04 -4.08 9.79
N THR A 31 11.05 -3.21 9.64
CA THR A 31 11.48 -2.32 10.73
C THR A 31 10.37 -1.36 11.15
N ILE A 32 9.65 -0.76 10.21
CA ILE A 32 8.51 0.11 10.51
C ILE A 32 7.39 -0.70 11.18
N ALA A 33 7.10 -1.90 10.68
CA ALA A 33 6.10 -2.80 11.25
C ALA A 33 6.41 -3.16 12.72
N GLU A 34 7.67 -3.44 13.04
CA GLU A 34 8.13 -3.69 14.40
C GLU A 34 7.95 -2.48 15.31
N HIS A 35 8.30 -1.27 14.84
CA HIS A 35 8.13 -0.03 15.62
C HIS A 35 6.67 0.23 16.02
N HIS A 36 5.73 -0.05 15.12
CA HIS A 36 4.30 0.14 15.38
C HIS A 36 3.62 -1.08 16.02
N ASN A 37 4.33 -2.20 16.19
CA ASN A 37 3.76 -3.50 16.57
C ASN A 37 2.58 -3.91 15.66
N LYS A 38 2.77 -3.74 14.35
CA LYS A 38 1.79 -4.03 13.30
C LYS A 38 2.39 -4.98 12.28
N SER A 39 1.57 -5.54 11.42
CA SER A 39 2.05 -6.33 10.27
C SER A 39 2.52 -5.43 9.14
N VAL A 40 3.45 -5.91 8.30
CA VAL A 40 3.87 -5.21 7.07
C VAL A 40 2.67 -4.88 6.17
N ALA A 41 1.66 -5.76 6.11
CA ALA A 41 0.44 -5.49 5.37
C ALA A 41 -0.30 -4.25 5.90
N GLN A 42 -0.41 -4.10 7.22
CA GLN A 42 -1.02 -2.92 7.84
C GLN A 42 -0.21 -1.66 7.56
N ILE A 43 1.13 -1.72 7.57
CA ILE A 43 1.98 -0.58 7.22
C ILE A 43 1.70 -0.09 5.80
N VAL A 44 1.62 -0.99 4.81
CA VAL A 44 1.32 -0.59 3.42
C VAL A 44 -0.08 -0.01 3.28
N LEU A 45 -1.08 -0.65 3.88
CA LEU A 45 -2.45 -0.18 3.76
C LEU A 45 -2.63 1.17 4.46
N ARG A 46 -1.94 1.38 5.58
CA ARG A 46 -1.91 2.67 6.27
C ARG A 46 -1.19 3.74 5.45
N TRP A 47 -0.08 3.39 4.80
CA TRP A 47 0.63 4.28 3.89
C TRP A 47 -0.28 4.73 2.75
N GLN A 48 -0.96 3.81 2.06
CA GLN A 48 -1.93 4.13 1.01
C GLN A 48 -3.02 5.07 1.50
N PHE A 49 -3.60 4.78 2.66
CA PHE A 49 -4.63 5.63 3.25
C PHE A 49 -4.12 7.04 3.55
N GLN A 50 -2.92 7.17 4.15
CA GLN A 50 -2.33 8.47 4.49
C GLN A 50 -1.89 9.28 3.27
N THR A 51 -1.55 8.63 2.16
CA THR A 51 -1.17 9.29 0.90
C THR A 51 -2.35 9.54 -0.04
N GLY A 52 -3.60 9.41 0.44
CA GLY A 52 -4.80 9.76 -0.31
C GLY A 52 -5.31 8.67 -1.26
N TRP A 53 -4.82 7.44 -1.12
CA TRP A 53 -5.29 6.31 -1.92
C TRP A 53 -6.39 5.53 -1.20
N ALA A 54 -7.45 5.20 -1.93
CA ALA A 54 -8.37 4.15 -1.49
C ALA A 54 -7.73 2.77 -1.73
N THR A 55 -7.97 1.80 -0.84
CA THR A 55 -7.39 0.46 -0.93
C THR A 55 -8.44 -0.64 -0.79
N ILE A 56 -8.30 -1.71 -1.58
CA ILE A 56 -9.21 -2.85 -1.61
C ILE A 56 -8.43 -4.18 -1.44
N PRO A 57 -7.87 -4.45 -0.25
CA PRO A 57 -7.07 -5.65 -0.04
C PRO A 57 -7.93 -6.92 -0.10
N LYS A 58 -7.55 -7.86 -0.97
CA LYS A 58 -8.18 -9.18 -1.05
C LYS A 58 -7.64 -10.11 0.04
N SER A 59 -8.53 -10.77 0.76
CA SER A 59 -8.22 -11.94 1.58
C SER A 59 -9.40 -12.92 1.61
N ILE A 60 -9.10 -14.21 1.73
CA ILE A 60 -10.09 -15.27 2.03
C ILE A 60 -10.02 -15.73 3.49
N ARG A 61 -9.04 -15.22 4.23
CA ARG A 61 -8.73 -15.59 5.62
C ARG A 61 -9.36 -14.55 6.56
N PRO A 62 -10.32 -14.92 7.43
CA PRO A 62 -11.01 -13.99 8.32
C PRO A 62 -10.07 -13.15 9.18
N GLU A 63 -9.02 -13.77 9.73
CA GLU A 63 -8.02 -13.13 10.57
C GLU A 63 -7.29 -12.00 9.83
N ARG A 64 -7.02 -12.19 8.53
CA ARG A 64 -6.39 -11.18 7.69
C ARG A 64 -7.38 -10.10 7.26
N ILE A 65 -8.65 -10.42 7.04
CA ILE A 65 -9.67 -9.43 6.73
C ILE A 65 -9.79 -8.44 7.89
N GLN A 66 -9.84 -8.96 9.13
CA GLN A 66 -9.90 -8.13 10.32
C GLN A 66 -8.62 -7.31 10.50
N SER A 67 -7.44 -7.93 10.39
CA SER A 67 -6.16 -7.21 10.50
C SER A 67 -5.99 -6.13 9.43
N ASN A 68 -6.41 -6.38 8.19
CA ASN A 68 -6.34 -5.40 7.11
C ASN A 68 -7.26 -4.19 7.33
N ALA A 69 -8.29 -4.31 8.17
CA ALA A 69 -9.18 -3.19 8.53
C ALA A 69 -8.69 -2.43 9.78
N ASP A 70 -7.83 -3.04 10.59
CA ASP A 70 -7.25 -2.47 11.81
C ASP A 70 -6.07 -1.54 11.49
N LEU A 71 -6.39 -0.38 10.90
CA LEU A 71 -5.43 0.60 10.38
C LEU A 71 -5.53 1.98 11.04
N PHE A 72 -6.47 2.18 11.96
CA PHE A 72 -6.86 3.52 12.42
C PHE A 72 -6.38 3.84 13.83
N ASP A 73 -5.71 2.91 14.49
CA ASP A 73 -5.15 3.05 15.83
C ASP A 73 -3.65 3.44 15.84
N PHE A 74 -3.05 3.63 14.67
CA PHE A 74 -1.68 4.14 14.51
C PHE A 74 -1.57 5.09 13.32
N THR A 75 -0.44 5.81 13.22
CA THR A 75 -0.14 6.74 12.12
C THR A 75 1.35 6.64 11.80
N LEU A 76 1.68 6.61 10.51
CA LEU A 76 3.05 6.67 10.03
C LEU A 76 3.58 8.10 10.10
N THR A 77 4.83 8.25 10.51
CA THR A 77 5.51 9.55 10.53
C THR A 77 5.86 9.99 9.10
N ASP A 78 6.14 11.28 8.92
CA ASP A 78 6.59 11.81 7.62
C ASP A 78 7.90 11.14 7.15
N GLU A 79 8.77 10.77 8.08
CA GLU A 79 10.03 10.06 7.82
C GLU A 79 9.78 8.63 7.33
N GLU A 80 8.82 7.93 7.94
CA GLU A 80 8.41 6.58 7.53
C GLU A 80 7.74 6.62 6.15
N ILE A 81 6.82 7.57 5.92
CA ILE A 81 6.20 7.77 4.61
C ILE A 81 7.27 8.05 3.55
N THR A 82 8.21 8.93 3.85
CA THR A 82 9.34 9.24 2.95
C THR A 82 10.14 7.98 2.64
N THR A 83 10.46 7.18 3.66
CA THR A 83 11.19 5.92 3.49
C THR A 83 10.43 4.96 2.57
N ILE A 84 9.13 4.77 2.78
CA ILE A 84 8.30 3.90 1.95
C ILE A 84 8.27 4.39 0.50
N ASN A 85 8.16 5.70 0.28
CA ASN A 85 8.16 6.29 -1.06
C ASN A 85 9.47 6.01 -1.82
N THR A 86 10.61 5.90 -1.13
CA THR A 86 11.89 5.56 -1.78
C THR A 86 11.98 4.10 -2.27
N LEU A 87 11.04 3.23 -1.88
CA LEU A 87 10.98 1.85 -2.33
C LEU A 87 10.37 1.68 -3.72
N ASP A 88 9.85 2.75 -4.34
CA ASP A 88 9.32 2.67 -5.70
C ASP A 88 10.41 2.27 -6.70
N GLN A 89 10.18 1.15 -7.39
CA GLN A 89 11.06 0.62 -8.43
C GLN A 89 10.47 0.79 -9.84
N HIS A 90 9.33 1.49 -9.96
CA HIS A 90 8.53 1.59 -11.19
C HIS A 90 8.22 0.22 -11.82
N LYS A 91 8.12 -0.81 -10.97
CA LYS A 91 7.90 -2.19 -11.37
C LYS A 91 6.43 -2.53 -11.29
N ARG A 92 5.86 -3.04 -12.39
CA ARG A 92 4.48 -3.55 -12.43
C ARG A 92 4.47 -5.07 -12.18
N VAL A 93 3.54 -5.52 -11.33
CA VAL A 93 3.21 -6.94 -11.16
C VAL A 93 2.03 -7.35 -12.06
N GLY A 94 1.15 -6.39 -12.38
CA GLY A 94 0.06 -6.56 -13.33
C GLY A 94 0.50 -6.29 -14.77
N PRO A 95 -0.39 -6.56 -15.74
CA PRO A 95 -0.15 -6.26 -17.15
C PRO A 95 0.04 -4.76 -17.43
N ASP A 96 0.73 -4.46 -18.52
CA ASP A 96 0.89 -3.09 -19.02
C ASP A 96 -0.40 -2.63 -19.72
N PRO A 97 -1.09 -1.58 -19.24
CA PRO A 97 -2.31 -1.09 -19.87
C PRO A 97 -2.13 -0.67 -21.34
N ASP A 98 -0.92 -0.24 -21.73
CA ASP A 98 -0.64 0.21 -23.10
C ASP A 98 -0.24 -0.95 -24.03
N ASN A 99 0.04 -2.13 -23.48
CA ASN A 99 0.54 -3.28 -24.24
C ASN A 99 0.06 -4.62 -23.63
N PHE A 100 -1.26 -4.85 -23.69
CA PHE A 100 -1.86 -6.11 -23.24
C PHE A 100 -2.88 -6.68 -24.24
N ASN A 101 -2.82 -7.99 -24.47
CA ASN A 101 -3.77 -8.76 -25.27
C ASN A 101 -4.47 -9.79 -24.36
N PHE A 102 -5.80 -9.89 -24.47
CA PHE A 102 -6.67 -10.75 -23.67
C PHE A 102 -6.88 -12.14 -24.25
#